data_AF-A0A350XIP8-F1
#
_entry.id   AF-A0A350XIP8-F1
#
_cell.length_a   1.000
_cell.length_b   1.000
_cell.length_c   1.000
_cell.angle_alpha   90.00
_cell.angle_beta   90.00
_cell.angle_gamma   90.00
#
_symmetry.space_group_name_H-M   'P 1'
#
loop_
_entity.id
_entity.type
_entity.pdbx_description
1 polymer ?
#
loop_
_entity_poly.entity_id
_entity_poly.type
_entity_poly.pdbx_seq_one_letter_code
_entity_poly.pdbx_strand_id
1 'polypeptide(L)' 'MCFNNHAWVDICNRGSTRISRLAVGYSEGGDWRSDGWWSMYPGECRRVYEYDLNNSGKMFYYYVEGAGF' A
#
# COMPACT_ATOMS: atom_id res chain seq x y z
N MET A 1 29.16 10.41 -1.82
CA MET A 1 27.95 10.56 -0.97
C MET A 1 26.87 9.69 -1.56
N CYS A 2 26.40 8.67 -0.85
CA CYS A 2 25.38 7.75 -1.34
C CYS A 2 24.01 8.43 -1.22
N PHE A 3 23.34 8.67 -2.34
CA PHE A 3 21.95 9.13 -2.33
C PHE A 3 21.08 7.93 -2.00
N ASN A 4 20.57 7.87 -0.76
CA ASN A 4 19.53 6.93 -0.36
C ASN A 4 18.24 7.29 -1.13
N ASN A 5 18.05 6.71 -2.31
CA ASN A 5 16.83 6.88 -3.09
C ASN A 5 15.73 5.99 -2.49
N HIS A 6 15.22 6.36 -1.31
CA HIS A 6 14.11 5.65 -0.69
C HIS A 6 12.82 6.10 -1.39
N ALA A 7 12.35 5.32 -2.36
CA ALA A 7 11.01 5.44 -2.89
C ALA A 7 10.05 4.58 -2.03
N TRP A 8 8.80 5.01 -1.87
CA TRP A 8 7.80 4.28 -1.09
C TRP A 8 6.43 4.40 -1.76
N VAL A 9 5.48 3.56 -1.35
CA VAL A 9 4.10 3.59 -1.81
C VAL A 9 3.18 3.88 -0.63
N ASP A 10 2.41 4.95 -0.77
CA ASP A 10 1.34 5.30 0.16
C ASP A 10 -0.02 5.07 -0.52
N ILE A 11 -0.98 4.51 0.22
CA ILE A 11 -2.39 4.45 -0.17
C ILE A 11 -3.14 5.49 0.66
N CYS A 12 -3.96 6.31 0.02
CA CYS A 12 -4.74 7.35 0.69
C CYS A 12 -6.23 7.14 0.47
N ASN A 13 -7.01 7.13 1.55
CA ASN A 13 -8.46 7.14 1.46
C ASN A 13 -8.95 8.55 1.16
N ARG A 14 -9.14 8.87 -0.12
CA ARG A 14 -9.72 10.16 -0.55
C ARG A 14 -11.25 10.12 -0.68
N GLY A 15 -11.88 9.01 -0.31
CA GLY A 15 -13.32 8.86 -0.29
C GLY A 15 -13.96 9.53 0.91
N SER A 16 -15.30 9.57 0.93
CA SER A 16 -16.10 10.04 2.07
C SER A 16 -16.42 8.92 3.06
N THR A 17 -16.15 7.66 2.72
CA THR A 17 -16.46 6.49 3.54
C THR A 17 -15.20 5.89 4.17
N ARG A 18 -15.36 5.27 5.33
CA ARG A 18 -14.29 4.54 6.00
C ARG A 18 -13.96 3.29 5.20
N ILE A 19 -12.68 3.05 4.96
CA ILE A 19 -12.20 1.74 4.50
C ILE A 19 -12.14 0.83 5.72
N SER A 20 -12.92 -0.25 5.70
CA SER A 20 -12.95 -1.25 6.78
C SER A 20 -11.79 -2.22 6.65
N ARG A 21 -11.41 -2.57 5.43
CA ARG A 21 -10.31 -3.49 5.15
C ARG A 21 -9.53 -3.05 3.91
N LEU A 22 -8.26 -2.74 4.12
CA LEU A 22 -7.27 -2.56 3.07
C LEU A 22 -6.24 -3.69 3.19
N ALA A 23 -5.99 -4.39 2.09
CA ALA A 23 -4.88 -5.32 1.97
C ALA A 23 -4.09 -5.05 0.68
N VAL A 24 -2.79 -5.27 0.73
CA VAL A 24 -1.85 -5.05 -0.35
C VAL A 24 -0.98 -6.29 -0.51
N GLY A 25 -0.85 -6.78 -1.74
CA GLY A 25 0.09 -7.82 -2.13
C GLY A 25 1.15 -7.26 -3.05
N TYR A 26 2.40 -7.59 -2.84
CA TYR A 26 3.50 -7.17 -3.71
C TYR A 26 4.50 -8.31 -3.95
N SER A 27 5.08 -8.33 -5.15
CA SER A 27 6.16 -9.27 -5.48
C SER A 27 7.52 -8.66 -5.19
N GLU A 28 8.36 -9.40 -4.47
CA GLU A 28 9.74 -9.02 -4.15
C GLU A 28 10.66 -10.23 -4.32
N GLY A 29 11.68 -10.09 -5.17
CA GLY A 29 12.64 -11.18 -5.40
C GLY A 29 12.04 -12.45 -6.02
N GLY A 30 10.85 -12.37 -6.60
CA GLY A 30 10.10 -13.53 -7.12
C GLY A 30 9.11 -14.13 -6.12
N ASP A 31 9.16 -13.72 -4.85
CA ASP A 31 8.21 -14.12 -3.82
C ASP A 31 7.04 -13.14 -3.72
N TRP A 32 5.87 -13.65 -3.35
CA TRP A 32 4.69 -12.84 -3.03
C TRP A 32 4.61 -12.57 -1.54
N ARG A 33 4.50 -11.30 -1.18
CA ARG A 33 4.23 -10.82 0.17
C ARG A 33 2.87 -10.15 0.20
N SER A 34 2.18 -10.26 1.33
CA SER A 34 0.94 -9.54 1.57
C SER A 34 0.96 -8.90 2.95
N ASP A 35 0.56 -7.64 2.99
CA ASP A 35 0.38 -6.84 4.19
C ASP A 35 -1.01 -6.23 4.17
N GLY A 36 -1.64 -6.01 5.32
CA GLY A 36 -2.98 -5.47 5.28
C GLY A 36 -3.84 -5.67 6.50
N TRP A 37 -5.14 -5.78 6.18
CA TRP A 37 -6.28 -5.71 7.08
C TRP A 37 -6.34 -4.41 7.87
N TRP A 38 -5.85 -3.33 7.26
CA TRP A 38 -5.92 -2.01 7.86
C TRP A 38 -7.32 -1.43 7.68
N SER A 39 -7.74 -0.68 8.69
CA SER A 39 -8.87 0.24 8.54
C SER A 39 -8.33 1.65 8.42
N MET A 40 -8.96 2.45 7.54
CA MET A 40 -8.56 3.82 7.28
C MET A 40 -9.77 4.74 7.23
N TYR A 41 -9.69 5.85 7.96
CA TYR A 41 -10.72 6.88 7.90
C TYR A 41 -10.62 7.72 6.62
N PRO A 42 -11.70 8.42 6.23
CA PRO A 42 -11.62 9.45 5.19
C PRO A 42 -10.47 10.43 5.45
N GLY A 43 -9.63 10.67 4.44
CA GLY A 43 -8.46 11.53 4.52
C GLY A 43 -7.18 10.88 5.04
N GLU A 44 -7.24 9.65 5.59
CA GLU A 44 -6.05 8.96 6.09
C GLU A 44 -5.19 8.41 4.94
N CYS A 45 -3.87 8.49 5.09
CA CYS A 45 -2.90 7.82 4.23
C CYS A 45 -2.10 6.80 5.03
N ARG A 46 -1.77 5.68 4.40
CA ARG A 46 -0.97 4.61 4.98
C ARG A 46 0.15 4.25 4.04
N ARG A 47 1.37 4.18 4.56
CA ARG A 47 2.51 3.61 3.84
C ARG A 47 2.34 2.11 3.79
N VAL A 48 2.25 1.56 2.59
CA VAL A 48 2.06 0.13 2.35
C VAL A 48 3.32 -0.57 1.84
N TYR A 49 4.32 0.20 1.47
CA TYR A 49 5.62 -0.30 1.05
C TYR A 49 6.68 0.78 1.23
N GLU A 50 7.74 0.52 2.00
CA GLU A 50 8.73 1.52 2.43
C GLU A 50 10.13 1.35 1.80
N TYR A 51 10.31 0.29 1.02
CA TYR A 51 11.61 -0.07 0.45
C TYR A 51 11.78 0.46 -0.96
N ASP A 52 13.01 0.42 -1.45
CA ASP A 52 13.37 0.93 -2.77
C ASP A 52 12.52 0.30 -3.90
N LEU A 53 11.98 1.15 -4.77
CA LEU A 53 11.21 0.77 -5.96
C LEU A 53 12.12 0.51 -7.18
N ASN A 54 13.45 0.52 -7.01
CA ASN A 54 14.45 0.35 -8.06
C ASN A 54 14.36 -0.95 -8.89
N ASN A 55 13.42 -1.85 -8.59
CA ASN A 55 13.09 -3.00 -9.45
C ASN A 55 11.80 -2.76 -10.23
N SER A 56 11.94 -2.53 -11.54
CA SER A 56 10.88 -2.32 -12.54
C SER A 56 9.95 -3.53 -12.79
N GLY A 57 9.97 -4.54 -11.90
CA GLY A 57 9.13 -5.74 -11.96
C GLY A 57 8.23 -5.96 -10.73
N LYS A 58 8.16 -5.01 -9.78
CA LYS A 58 7.29 -5.14 -8.61
C LYS A 58 5.82 -4.93 -9.03
N MET A 59 5.04 -6.01 -9.00
CA MET A 59 3.60 -5.96 -9.19
C MET A 59 2.92 -5.68 -7.85
N PHE A 60 2.04 -4.68 -7.80
CA PHE A 60 1.24 -4.35 -6.62
C PHE A 60 -0.23 -4.67 -6.88
N TYR A 61 -0.84 -5.45 -6.00
CA TYR A 61 -2.27 -5.69 -5.94
C TYR A 61 -2.82 -5.08 -4.66
N TYR A 62 -3.96 -4.40 -4.73
CA TYR A 62 -4.64 -3.90 -3.55
C TYR A 62 -6.10 -4.33 -3.56
N TYR A 63 -6.59 -4.67 -2.37
CA TYR A 63 -7.99 -4.98 -2.10
C TYR A 63 -8.52 -3.97 -1.09
N VAL A 64 -9.66 -3.38 -1.40
CA VAL A 64 -10.31 -2.38 -0.55
C VAL A 64 -11.77 -2.76 -0.37
N GLU A 65 -12.18 -2.88 0.88
CA GLU A 65 -13.57 -2.97 1.28
C GLU A 65 -13.96 -1.68 2.01
N GLY A 66 -15.00 -1.01 1.51
CA GLY A 66 -15.62 0.12 2.18
C GLY A 66 -16.58 -0.36 3.25
N ALA A 67 -16.67 0.37 4.37
CA ALA A 67 -17.80 0.27 5.27
C ALA A 67 -18.99 0.99 4.61
N GLY A 68 -19.73 0.28 3.76
CA GLY A 68 -21.06 0.72 3.32
C GLY A 68 -22.02 0.66 4.50
N PHE A 69 -22.72 1.76 4.77
CA PHE A 69 -23.89 1.82 5.63
C PHE A 69 -25.14 1.81 4.75
#